data_AF-R7IUS6-F1
#
_entry.id   AF-R7IUS6-F1
#
_cell.length_a   1.000
_cell.length_b   1.000
_cell.length_c   1.000
_cell.angle_alpha   90.00
_cell.angle_beta   90.00
_cell.angle_gamma   90.00
#
_symmetry.space_group_name_H-M   'P 1'
#
loop_
_entity.id
_entity.type
_entity.pdbx_description
1 polymer ?
#
loop_
_entity_poly.entity_id
_entity_poly.type
_entity_poly.pdbx_seq_one_letter_code
_entity_poly.pdbx_strand_id
1 'polypeptide(L)'
;MAVIFAVVGGGAVLGIATSPDYGDYGDHSDHSDYSNYSDEAERRQRRIEDKKREINSKKSNVNTYKTQSVNSYLQSSTLREESGVTVNLAEVRRDGDKKISDKLNTDFNSDAASLKHEIEEIDAVINKIDKILKEEE
;
A
#
# COMPACT_ATOMS: atom_id res chain seq x y z
N MET A 1 17.76 -7.19 -9.13
CA MET A 1 17.37 -6.99 -7.72
C MET A 1 15.99 -7.58 -7.52
N ALA A 2 15.85 -8.62 -6.70
CA ALA A 2 14.55 -9.20 -6.37
C ALA A 2 14.12 -8.68 -5.00
N VAL A 3 12.99 -7.97 -4.95
CA VAL A 3 12.38 -7.48 -3.70
C VAL A 3 11.35 -8.50 -3.25
N ILE A 4 11.69 -9.29 -2.24
CA ILE A 4 10.77 -10.25 -1.63
C ILE A 4 9.91 -9.48 -0.62
N PHE A 5 8.64 -9.26 -0.96
CA PHE A 5 7.65 -8.73 -0.03
C PHE A 5 7.22 -9.86 0.91
N ALA A 6 7.76 -9.87 2.13
CA ALA A 6 7.21 -10.69 3.20
C ALA A 6 5.87 -10.08 3.63
N VAL A 7 4.78 -10.64 3.09
CA VAL A 7 3.42 -10.36 3.54
C VAL A 7 3.25 -10.99 4.92
N VAL A 8 3.46 -10.21 5.98
CA VAL A 8 3.03 -10.62 7.32
C VAL A 8 1.57 -10.23 7.46
N GLY A 9 0.70 -11.10 6.95
CA GLY A 9 -0.74 -11.05 7.21
C GLY A 9 -1.01 -11.52 8.64
N GLY A 10 -1.72 -10.68 9.40
CA GLY A 10 -2.60 -11.09 10.50
C GLY A 10 -2.00 -11.90 11.65
N GLY A 11 -1.71 -11.21 12.75
CA GLY A 11 -1.74 -11.82 14.09
C GLY A 11 -0.37 -12.21 14.67
N ALA A 12 -0.22 -11.88 15.96
CA ALA A 12 0.87 -12.24 16.86
C ALA A 12 2.22 -11.50 16.67
N VAL A 13 2.45 -10.51 17.54
CA VAL A 13 3.80 -10.15 17.99
C VAL A 13 4.32 -11.34 18.78
N LEU A 14 5.20 -12.15 18.18
CA LEU A 14 5.95 -13.18 18.90
C LEU A 14 7.43 -13.03 18.56
N GLY A 15 8.24 -13.10 19.62
CA GLY A 15 9.65 -12.73 19.63
C GLY A 15 10.47 -13.46 18.57
N ILE A 16 11.57 -12.81 18.18
CA ILE A 16 12.56 -13.46 17.32
C ILE A 16 13.15 -14.62 18.11
N ALA A 17 12.66 -15.82 17.83
CA ALA A 17 13.28 -17.07 18.23
C ALA A 17 14.70 -17.10 17.67
N THR A 18 15.67 -17.21 18.57
CA THR A 18 17.07 -17.48 18.24
C THR A 18 17.15 -18.84 17.57
N SER A 19 17.28 -18.88 16.24
CA SER A 19 17.71 -20.07 15.51
C SER A 19 19.20 -19.88 15.21
N PRO A 20 20.10 -20.66 15.84
CA PRO A 20 21.52 -20.56 15.57
C PRO A 20 21.81 -21.35 14.30
N ASP A 21 21.96 -20.64 13.18
CA ASP A 21 22.52 -21.26 11.98
C ASP A 21 24.05 -21.26 12.17
N TYR A 22 24.56 -22.38 12.69
CA TYR A 22 25.97 -22.70 12.79
C TYR A 22 26.47 -23.09 11.40
N GLY A 23 27.36 -22.30 10.83
CA GLY A 23 28.02 -22.66 9.57
C GLY A 23 29.04 -21.62 9.13
N ASP A 24 30.23 -21.63 9.74
CA ASP A 24 31.48 -21.96 9.06
C ASP A 24 32.68 -21.54 9.94
N TYR A 25 33.57 -22.51 10.20
CA TYR A 25 34.72 -22.39 11.07
C TYR A 25 35.88 -21.77 10.28
N GLY A 26 36.25 -20.53 10.60
CA GLY A 26 37.47 -19.88 10.14
C GLY A 26 38.41 -19.61 11.31
N ASP A 27 39.41 -20.47 11.43
CA ASP A 27 40.53 -20.52 12.38
C ASP A 27 41.19 -19.14 12.64
N HIS A 28 41.34 -18.75 13.92
CA HIS A 28 42.50 -17.97 14.39
C HIS A 28 42.68 -18.08 15.91
N SER A 29 43.92 -18.42 16.25
CA SER A 29 44.46 -18.89 17.50
C SER A 29 44.56 -17.82 18.61
N ASP A 30 44.50 -18.31 19.85
CA ASP A 30 45.15 -17.82 21.07
C ASP A 30 45.09 -16.32 21.40
N HIS A 31 44.11 -15.93 22.23
CA HIS A 31 44.34 -14.88 23.22
C HIS A 31 43.61 -15.13 24.54
N SER A 32 44.38 -15.65 25.49
CA SER A 32 44.32 -15.42 26.94
C SER A 32 42.98 -14.96 27.51
N ASP A 33 42.32 -15.90 28.18
CA ASP A 33 41.36 -15.70 29.26
C ASP A 33 41.83 -14.60 30.22
N TYR A 34 41.22 -13.41 30.19
CA TYR A 34 40.82 -12.58 31.36
C TYR A 34 40.28 -11.18 30.95
N SER A 35 39.25 -11.10 30.08
CA SER A 35 38.56 -9.81 29.79
C SER A 35 37.24 -9.92 28.99
N ASN A 36 36.80 -11.12 28.61
CA ASN A 36 35.77 -11.31 27.57
C ASN A 36 34.31 -11.02 27.94
N TYR A 37 33.95 -10.90 29.23
CA TYR A 37 32.53 -10.73 29.61
C TYR A 37 32.02 -9.31 29.33
N SER A 38 32.88 -8.28 29.45
CA SER A 38 32.55 -6.90 29.10
C SER A 38 32.48 -6.71 27.58
N ASP A 39 33.38 -7.36 26.84
CA ASP A 39 33.54 -7.20 25.41
C ASP A 39 32.40 -7.87 24.61
N GLU A 40 31.92 -9.04 25.06
CA GLU A 40 30.79 -9.71 24.41
C GLU A 40 29.46 -8.97 24.67
N ALA A 41 29.25 -8.48 25.90
CA ALA A 41 28.08 -7.68 26.23
C ALA A 41 28.04 -6.38 25.41
N GLU A 42 29.19 -5.71 25.25
CA GLU A 42 29.32 -4.50 24.46
C GLU A 42 29.08 -4.78 22.96
N ARG A 43 29.62 -5.88 22.42
CA ARG A 43 29.34 -6.30 21.03
C ARG A 43 27.86 -6.62 20.81
N ARG A 44 27.19 -7.27 21.76
CA ARG A 44 25.74 -7.52 21.71
C ARG A 44 24.94 -6.21 21.73
N GLN A 45 25.32 -5.27 22.58
CA GLN A 45 24.68 -3.96 22.68
C GLN A 45 24.78 -3.18 21.36
N ARG A 46 25.97 -3.12 20.76
CA ARG A 46 26.17 -2.47 19.44
C ARG A 46 25.28 -3.09 18.36
N ARG A 47 25.18 -4.43 18.31
CA ARG A 47 24.28 -5.13 17.36
C ARG A 47 22.80 -4.78 17.57
N ILE A 48 22.35 -4.64 18.81
CA ILE A 48 20.96 -4.26 19.12
C ILE A 48 20.69 -2.82 18.67
N GLU A 49 21.62 -1.91 18.93
CA GLU A 49 21.51 -0.50 18.52
C GLU A 49 21.51 -0.35 17.00
N ASP A 50 22.37 -1.09 16.29
CA ASP A 50 22.38 -1.15 14.83
C ASP A 50 21.04 -1.65 14.28
N LYS A 51 20.52 -2.76 14.82
CA LYS A 51 19.20 -3.27 14.43
C LYS A 51 18.09 -2.28 14.74
N LYS A 52 18.16 -1.57 15.87
CA LYS A 52 17.18 -0.54 16.23
C LYS A 52 17.19 0.63 15.24
N ARG A 53 18.38 1.07 14.82
CA ARG A 53 18.54 2.09 13.76
C ARG A 53 17.96 1.60 12.44
N GLU A 54 18.25 0.36 12.06
CA GLU A 54 17.73 -0.25 10.83
C GLU A 54 16.20 -0.34 10.86
N ILE A 55 15.60 -0.80 11.97
CA ILE A 55 14.15 -0.85 12.14
C ILE A 55 13.54 0.55 12.01
N ASN A 56 14.12 1.56 12.63
CA ASN A 56 13.63 2.93 12.54
C ASN A 56 13.70 3.47 11.11
N SER A 57 14.78 3.18 10.38
CA SER A 57 14.90 3.51 8.96
C SER A 57 13.81 2.83 8.13
N LYS A 58 13.57 1.53 8.34
CA LYS A 58 12.49 0.79 7.64
C LYS A 58 11.11 1.36 7.96
N LYS A 59 10.81 1.69 9.22
CA LYS A 59 9.55 2.35 9.60
C LYS A 59 9.36 3.69 8.88
N SER A 60 10.41 4.50 8.80
CA SER A 60 10.40 5.76 8.05
C SER A 60 10.11 5.55 6.57
N ASN A 61 10.75 4.55 5.95
CA ASN A 61 10.53 4.23 4.54
C ASN A 61 9.09 3.78 4.26
N VAL A 62 8.52 2.94 5.13
CA VAL A 62 7.12 2.49 5.01
C VAL A 62 6.15 3.67 5.13
N ASN A 63 6.37 4.57 6.08
CA ASN A 63 5.55 5.77 6.23
C ASN A 63 5.68 6.70 5.02
N THR A 64 6.90 6.90 4.51
CA THR A 64 7.16 7.71 3.31
C THR A 64 6.43 7.13 2.10
N TYR A 65 6.54 5.83 1.88
CA TYR A 65 5.83 5.14 0.80
C TYR A 65 4.31 5.30 0.93
N LYS A 66 3.75 5.11 2.13
CA LYS A 66 2.32 5.31 2.35
C LYS A 66 1.90 6.74 2.02
N THR A 67 2.62 7.74 2.52
CA THR A 67 2.31 9.15 2.29
C THR A 67 2.38 9.54 0.82
N GLN A 68 3.42 9.08 0.11
CA GLN A 68 3.65 9.46 -1.27
C GLN A 68 2.79 8.68 -2.28
N SER A 69 2.56 7.40 -2.02
CA SER A 69 1.93 6.51 -2.98
C SER A 69 0.53 6.08 -2.57
N VAL A 70 0.29 5.71 -1.31
CA VAL A 70 -1.00 5.12 -0.90
C VAL A 70 -2.04 6.19 -0.57
N ASN A 71 -1.65 7.28 0.09
CA ASN A 71 -2.58 8.30 0.58
C ASN A 71 -3.37 9.02 -0.53
N SER A 72 -2.86 9.05 -1.76
CA SER A 72 -3.58 9.61 -2.91
C SER A 72 -4.75 8.73 -3.34
N TYR A 73 -4.69 7.43 -3.08
CA TYR A 73 -5.75 6.46 -3.38
C TYR A 73 -6.85 6.43 -2.30
N LEU A 74 -6.57 6.98 -1.11
CA LEU A 74 -7.52 6.97 0.01
C LEU A 74 -8.47 8.17 -0.02
N GLN A 75 -9.69 7.97 0.47
CA GLN A 75 -10.68 8.98 0.80
C GLN A 75 -10.66 9.31 2.30
N SER A 76 -10.50 8.30 3.16
CA SER A 76 -10.50 8.47 4.61
C SER A 76 -9.29 9.26 5.11
N SER A 77 -9.53 10.38 5.81
CA SER A 77 -8.48 11.17 6.46
C SER A 77 -7.79 10.39 7.58
N THR A 78 -8.56 9.64 8.38
CA THR A 78 -8.04 8.80 9.47
C THR A 78 -7.05 7.77 8.92
N LEU A 79 -7.40 7.08 7.83
CA LEU A 79 -6.49 6.12 7.21
C LEU A 79 -5.27 6.80 6.57
N ARG A 80 -5.35 8.06 6.15
CA ARG A 80 -4.20 8.81 5.60
C ARG A 80 -3.23 9.26 6.69
N GLU A 81 -3.74 9.59 7.87
CA GLU A 81 -2.97 10.08 9.01
C GLU A 81 -2.29 8.95 9.80
N GLU A 82 -2.87 7.74 9.79
CA GLU A 82 -2.32 6.61 10.53
C GLU A 82 -0.91 6.22 10.04
N SER A 83 -0.07 5.64 10.89
CA SER A 83 1.24 5.14 10.46
C SER A 83 1.10 4.00 9.46
N GLY A 84 1.93 3.98 8.41
CA GLY A 84 2.04 2.84 7.51
C GLY A 84 2.54 1.55 8.18
N VAL A 85 3.09 1.65 9.38
CA VAL A 85 3.52 0.50 10.18
C VAL A 85 2.35 -0.18 10.88
N THR A 86 1.28 0.55 11.18
CA THR A 86 0.15 0.06 12.01
C THR A 86 -1.18 0.00 11.28
N VAL A 87 -1.31 0.75 10.17
CA VAL A 87 -2.57 0.87 9.43
C VAL A 87 -3.13 -0.47 9.00
N ASN A 88 -4.45 -0.61 9.12
CA ASN A 88 -5.15 -1.82 8.68
C ASN A 88 -5.20 -1.89 7.15
N LEU A 89 -4.50 -2.86 6.58
CA LEU A 89 -4.44 -3.06 5.13
C LEU A 89 -5.81 -3.37 4.51
N ALA A 90 -6.69 -4.09 5.22
CA ALA A 90 -8.02 -4.42 4.71
C ALA A 90 -8.90 -3.16 4.57
N GLU A 91 -8.78 -2.22 5.52
CA GLU A 91 -9.50 -0.95 5.48
C GLU A 91 -8.93 -0.02 4.41
N VAL A 92 -7.61 0.06 4.27
CA VAL A 92 -6.93 0.79 3.18
C VAL A 92 -7.40 0.31 1.82
N ARG A 93 -7.46 -1.01 1.61
CA ARG A 93 -7.96 -1.59 0.35
C ARG A 93 -9.42 -1.25 0.12
N ARG A 94 -10.28 -1.47 1.11
CA ARG A 94 -11.71 -1.19 0.99
C ARG A 94 -11.99 0.28 0.68
N ASP A 95 -11.29 1.21 1.33
CA ASP A 95 -11.45 2.66 1.12
C ASP A 95 -10.96 3.06 -0.28
N GLY A 96 -9.81 2.54 -0.73
CA GLY A 96 -9.31 2.76 -2.08
C GLY A 96 -10.23 2.20 -3.17
N ASP A 97 -10.69 0.96 -3.01
CA ASP A 97 -11.61 0.30 -3.95
C ASP A 97 -12.95 1.06 -4.04
N LYS A 98 -13.44 1.56 -2.90
CA LYS A 98 -14.63 2.41 -2.87
C LYS A 98 -14.42 3.69 -3.68
N LYS A 99 -13.31 4.40 -3.49
CA LYS A 99 -12.98 5.60 -4.28
C LYS A 99 -12.99 5.33 -5.79
N ILE A 100 -12.40 4.21 -6.20
CA ILE A 100 -12.36 3.79 -7.61
C ILE A 100 -13.77 3.49 -8.11
N SER A 101 -14.55 2.73 -7.36
CA SER A 101 -15.92 2.38 -7.74
C SER A 101 -16.83 3.60 -7.83
N ASP A 102 -16.74 4.53 -6.88
CA ASP A 102 -17.54 5.76 -6.87
C ASP A 102 -17.22 6.63 -8.10
N LYS A 103 -15.93 6.73 -8.45
CA LYS A 103 -15.50 7.46 -9.65
C LYS A 103 -16.01 6.80 -10.92
N LEU A 104 -15.84 5.48 -11.06
CA LEU A 104 -16.36 4.74 -12.21
C LEU A 104 -17.86 4.93 -12.37
N ASN A 105 -18.64 4.77 -11.30
CA ASN A 105 -20.09 4.95 -11.36
C ASN A 105 -20.50 6.38 -11.76
N THR A 106 -19.76 7.39 -11.30
CA THR A 106 -20.01 8.78 -11.67
C THR A 106 -19.75 9.02 -13.15
N ASP A 107 -18.60 8.55 -13.65
CA ASP A 107 -18.21 8.68 -15.05
C ASP A 107 -19.22 7.95 -15.96
N PHE A 108 -19.58 6.70 -15.62
CA PHE A 108 -20.59 5.92 -16.35
C PHE A 108 -21.96 6.62 -16.39
N ASN A 109 -22.42 7.17 -15.27
CA ASN A 109 -23.72 7.85 -15.22
C ASN A 109 -23.72 9.15 -16.03
N SER A 110 -22.60 9.88 -16.04
CA SER A 110 -22.43 11.08 -16.87
C SER A 110 -22.50 10.73 -18.36
N ASP A 111 -21.77 9.68 -18.78
CA ASP A 111 -21.75 9.22 -20.16
C ASP A 111 -23.13 8.72 -20.60
N ALA A 112 -23.81 7.94 -19.77
CA ALA A 112 -25.16 7.45 -20.05
C ALA A 112 -26.17 8.60 -20.19
N ALA A 113 -26.06 9.65 -19.37
CA ALA A 113 -26.91 10.83 -19.48
C ALA A 113 -26.66 11.60 -20.79
N SER A 114 -25.39 11.75 -21.19
CA SER A 114 -25.02 12.38 -22.47
C SER A 114 -25.60 11.62 -23.66
N LEU A 115 -25.43 10.29 -23.69
CA LEU A 115 -25.96 9.45 -24.76
C LEU A 115 -27.48 9.48 -24.84
N LYS A 116 -28.16 9.52 -23.69
CA LYS A 116 -29.62 9.65 -23.66
C LYS A 116 -30.06 10.97 -24.30
N HIS A 117 -29.36 12.07 -24.01
CA HIS A 117 -29.66 13.36 -24.60
C HIS A 117 -29.46 13.37 -26.12
N GLU A 118 -28.37 12.79 -26.60
CA GLU A 118 -28.11 12.64 -28.05
C GLU A 118 -29.21 11.84 -28.76
N ILE A 119 -29.70 10.76 -28.15
CA ILE A 119 -30.82 9.98 -28.69
C ILE A 119 -32.10 10.84 -28.76
N GLU A 120 -32.41 11.60 -27.72
CA GLU A 120 -33.58 12.49 -27.70
C GLU A 120 -33.51 13.56 -28.81
N GLU A 121 -32.30 14.08 -29.10
CA GLU A 121 -32.09 15.00 -30.22
C GLU A 121 -32.30 14.33 -31.58
N ILE A 122 -31.79 13.10 -31.77
CA ILE A 122 -32.00 12.32 -32.98
C ILE A 122 -33.49 12.05 -33.20
N ASP A 123 -34.21 11.62 -32.15
CA ASP A 123 -35.65 11.38 -32.22
C ASP A 123 -36.42 12.66 -32.59
N ALA A 124 -36.02 13.81 -32.06
CA ALA A 124 -36.62 15.09 -32.42
C ALA A 124 -36.38 15.46 -33.90
N VAL A 125 -35.22 15.13 -34.46
CA VAL A 125 -34.92 15.33 -35.89
C VAL A 125 -35.72 14.37 -36.76
N ILE A 126 -35.79 13.09 -36.41
CA ILE A 126 -36.59 12.09 -37.14
C ILE A 126 -38.07 12.51 -37.18
N ASN A 127 -38.63 12.92 -36.04
CA ASN A 127 -40.02 13.39 -35.99
C ASN A 127 -40.29 14.61 -36.89
N LYS A 128 -39.30 15.52 -37.04
CA LYS A 128 -39.41 16.64 -37.98
C LYS A 128 -39.42 16.16 -39.44
N ILE A 129 -38.56 15.20 -39.77
CA ILE A 129 -38.51 14.60 -41.11
C ILE A 129 -39.84 13.90 -41.43
N ASP A 130 -40.35 13.09 -40.52
CA ASP A 130 -41.63 12.39 -40.70
C ASP A 130 -42.80 13.35 -40.90
N LYS A 131 -42.80 14.49 -40.19
CA LYS A 131 -43.82 15.52 -40.36
C LYS A 131 -43.75 16.16 -41.76
N ILE A 132 -42.55 16.47 -42.25
CA ILE A 132 -42.36 17.01 -43.60
C ILE A 132 -42.88 16.01 -44.65
N LEU A 133 -42.50 14.74 -44.53
CA LEU A 133 -42.92 13.70 -45.48
C LEU A 133 -44.44 13.50 -45.52
N LYS A 134 -45.14 13.65 -44.39
CA LYS A 134 -46.61 13.57 -44.32
C LYS A 134 -47.34 14.81 -44.82
N GLU A 135 -46.71 15.98 -44.79
CA GLU A 135 -47.29 17.22 -45.32
C GLU A 135 -47.09 17.35 -46.85
N GLU A 136 -46.19 16.55 -47.44
CA GLU A 136 -45.95 16.48 -48.88
C GLU A 136 -46.80 15.41 -49.62
N GLU A 137 -47.58 14.59 -48.89
CA GLU A 137 -48.65 13.71 -49.43
C GLU A 137 -50.01 14.42 -49.51
#